data_AF-A0A660PEL4-F1
#
_entry.id   AF-A0A660PEL4-F1
#
_cell.length_a   1.000
_cell.length_b   1.000
_cell.length_c   1.000
_cell.angle_alpha   90.00
_cell.angle_beta   90.00
_cell.angle_gamma   90.00
#
_symmetry.space_group_name_H-M   'P 1'
#
loop_
_entity.id
_entity.type
_entity.pdbx_description
1 polymer ?
#
loop_
_entity_poly.entity_id
_entity_poly.type
_entity_poly.pdbx_seq_one_letter_code
_entity_poly.pdbx_strand_id
1 'polypeptide(L)'
;PAKIVFFSPEKKELFPFDYAGYNKVDMLCVFDWNELGKVTSSNFNADYYVIYPSDSDELEKYKETLESEVGLLREIYYSSPSMIDRILYYLNPKHNAKNEAWVLGREQ
;
A
#
# COMPACT_ATOMS: atom_id res chain seq x y z
N PRO A 1 15.63 5.20 9.75
CA PRO A 1 14.22 5.61 9.54
C PRO A 1 13.48 4.37 9.04
N ALA A 2 12.20 4.20 9.40
CA ALA A 2 11.41 3.09 8.86
C ALA A 2 11.33 3.20 7.34
N LYS A 3 11.43 2.06 6.65
CA LYS A 3 11.28 1.94 5.20
C LYS A 3 9.93 1.32 4.89
N ILE A 4 9.13 2.02 4.10
CA ILE A 4 7.76 1.59 3.79
C ILE A 4 7.59 1.48 2.28
N VAL A 5 7.01 0.38 1.82
CA VAL A 5 6.59 0.24 0.42
C VAL A 5 5.07 0.35 0.37
N PHE A 6 4.57 1.24 -0.47
CA PHE A 6 3.15 1.39 -0.73
C PHE A 6 2.81 0.71 -2.05
N PHE A 7 1.80 -0.17 -2.03
CA PHE A 7 1.28 -0.85 -3.21
C PHE A 7 -0.12 -0.37 -3.52
N SER A 8 -0.29 0.17 -4.72
CA SER A 8 -1.61 0.35 -5.31
C SER A 8 -1.52 0.18 -6.84
N PRO A 9 -1.49 -1.07 -7.32
CA PRO A 9 -1.30 -1.38 -8.74
C PRO A 9 -2.42 -0.83 -9.62
N GLU A 10 -3.58 -0.56 -9.02
CA GLU A 10 -4.78 -0.11 -9.70
C GLU A 10 -5.08 1.37 -9.48
N LYS A 11 -4.33 2.05 -8.59
CA LYS A 11 -4.54 3.46 -8.25
C LYS A 11 -3.24 4.21 -8.47
N LYS A 12 -3.14 4.88 -9.62
CA LYS A 12 -1.98 5.71 -9.99
C LYS A 12 -2.03 7.13 -9.40
N GLU A 13 -2.99 7.43 -8.55
CA GLU A 13 -3.24 8.79 -8.06
C GLU A 13 -3.38 8.85 -6.53
N LEU A 14 -2.74 9.86 -5.95
CA LEU A 14 -2.89 10.43 -4.60
C LEU A 14 -3.08 9.43 -3.46
N PHE A 15 -1.98 9.12 -2.77
CA PHE A 15 -2.01 8.39 -1.52
C PHE A 15 -2.39 9.30 -0.34
N PRO A 16 -2.93 8.75 0.77
CA PRO A 16 -3.28 9.54 1.96
C PRO A 16 -2.12 10.37 2.52
N PHE A 17 -0.88 9.93 2.34
CA PHE A 17 0.31 10.65 2.81
C PHE A 17 0.68 11.86 1.95
N ASP A 18 0.22 11.96 0.70
CA ASP A 18 0.47 13.10 -0.17
C ASP A 18 -0.13 14.40 0.40
N TYR A 19 -1.14 14.27 1.28
CA TYR A 19 -1.81 15.38 1.95
C TYR A 19 -1.28 15.66 3.36
N ALA A 20 -0.54 14.71 3.96
CA ALA A 20 -0.19 14.77 5.37
C ALA A 20 0.99 15.72 5.67
N GLY A 21 1.70 16.22 4.65
CA GLY A 21 2.81 17.17 4.83
C GLY A 21 3.97 16.66 5.70
N TYR A 22 4.02 15.35 6.00
CA TYR A 22 4.97 14.77 6.92
C TYR A 22 6.31 14.43 6.24
N ASN A 23 7.39 14.94 6.83
CA ASN A 23 8.77 14.65 6.47
C ASN A 23 9.23 13.24 6.94
N LYS A 24 10.09 12.61 6.12
CA LYS A 24 11.13 11.59 6.48
C LYS A 24 10.71 10.15 6.78
N VAL A 25 9.81 9.55 6.01
CA VAL A 25 9.82 8.08 5.87
C VAL A 25 10.46 7.75 4.54
N ASP A 26 11.47 6.87 4.55
CA ASP A 26 12.00 6.36 3.29
C ASP A 26 10.89 5.52 2.68
N MET A 27 10.42 5.91 1.49
CA MET A 27 9.26 5.30 0.88
C MET A 27 9.49 4.93 -0.58
N LEU A 28 8.86 3.83 -0.98
CA LEU A 28 8.77 3.40 -2.37
C LEU A 28 7.30 3.18 -2.71
N CYS A 29 6.84 3.78 -3.80
CA CYS A 29 5.49 3.56 -4.31
C CYS A 29 5.55 2.62 -5.52
N VAL A 30 4.73 1.57 -5.49
CA VAL A 30 4.56 0.60 -6.57
C VAL A 30 3.14 0.74 -7.09
N PHE A 31 3.03 1.26 -8.31
CA PHE A 31 1.77 1.56 -8.97
C PHE A 31 1.43 0.58 -10.10
N ASP A 32 2.29 -0.41 -10.34
CA ASP A 32 2.14 -1.45 -11.34
C ASP A 32 2.88 -2.70 -10.87
N TRP A 33 2.29 -3.87 -11.06
CA TRP A 33 2.92 -5.15 -10.72
C TRP A 33 4.24 -5.38 -11.47
N ASN A 34 4.42 -4.79 -12.65
CA ASN A 34 5.69 -4.84 -13.37
C ASN A 34 6.81 -4.06 -12.67
N GLU A 35 6.48 -3.17 -11.74
CA GLU A 35 7.44 -2.43 -10.93
C GLU A 35 7.83 -3.16 -9.65
N LEU A 36 7.27 -4.35 -9.39
CA LEU A 36 7.55 -5.10 -8.17
C LEU A 36 9.02 -5.52 -8.08
N GLY A 37 9.67 -5.74 -9.23
CA GLY A 37 11.12 -5.94 -9.32
C GLY A 37 11.94 -4.76 -8.78
N LYS A 38 11.37 -3.54 -8.68
CA LYS A 38 12.05 -2.41 -8.01
C LYS A 38 12.18 -2.66 -6.50
N VAL A 39 11.24 -3.38 -5.88
CA VAL A 39 11.26 -3.68 -4.44
C VAL A 39 12.45 -4.59 -4.11
N THR A 40 12.73 -5.56 -4.97
CA THR A 40 13.83 -6.52 -4.81
C THR A 40 15.17 -5.99 -5.33
N SER A 41 15.19 -5.29 -6.47
CA SER A 41 16.43 -4.78 -7.09
C SER A 41 17.02 -3.53 -6.44
N SER A 42 16.21 -2.73 -5.75
CA SER A 42 16.68 -1.46 -5.16
C SER A 42 17.44 -1.60 -3.85
N ASN A 43 17.69 -2.83 -3.34
CA ASN A 43 18.14 -3.07 -1.96
C ASN A 43 17.27 -2.35 -0.90
N PHE A 44 16.03 -2.00 -1.27
CA PHE A 44 15.10 -1.32 -0.39
C PHE A 44 14.46 -2.35 0.53
N ASN A 45 15.20 -2.69 1.58
CA ASN A 45 14.72 -3.61 2.61
C ASN A 45 13.64 -2.91 3.45
N ALA A 46 12.39 -3.04 3.02
CA ALA A 46 11.26 -2.43 3.68
C ALA A 46 10.94 -3.14 5.00
N ASP A 47 10.68 -2.34 6.03
CA ASP A 47 10.19 -2.82 7.32
C ASP A 47 8.68 -3.12 7.24
N TYR A 48 7.97 -2.36 6.40
CA TYR A 48 6.52 -2.47 6.22
C TYR A 48 6.11 -2.40 4.76
N TYR A 49 5.08 -3.16 4.42
CA TYR A 49 4.42 -3.14 3.11
C TYR A 49 2.96 -2.74 3.34
N VAL A 50 2.53 -1.64 2.73
CA VAL A 50 1.18 -1.12 2.85
C VAL A 50 0.45 -1.34 1.54
N ILE A 51 -0.58 -2.17 1.56
CA ILE A 51 -1.34 -2.56 0.37
C ILE A 51 -2.69 -1.85 0.38
N TYR A 52 -2.99 -1.14 -0.70
CA TYR A 52 -4.29 -0.49 -0.95
C TYR A 52 -5.04 -1.21 -2.08
N PRO A 53 -5.71 -2.34 -1.81
CA PRO A 53 -6.47 -3.03 -2.83
C PRO A 53 -7.73 -2.22 -3.21
N SER A 54 -8.26 -2.48 -4.41
CA SER A 54 -9.55 -1.92 -4.84
C SER A 54 -10.72 -2.73 -4.28
N ASP A 55 -10.50 -4.04 -4.06
CA ASP A 55 -11.44 -4.94 -3.41
C ASP A 55 -10.78 -5.80 -2.33
N SER A 56 -11.52 -6.12 -1.27
CA SER A 56 -11.01 -6.94 -0.15
C SER A 56 -10.62 -8.35 -0.60
N ASP A 57 -11.30 -8.86 -1.63
CA ASP A 57 -11.08 -10.19 -2.18
C ASP A 57 -9.76 -10.29 -2.98
N GLU A 58 -9.16 -9.15 -3.32
CA GLU A 58 -7.87 -9.12 -4.03
C GLU A 58 -6.66 -9.09 -3.10
N LEU A 59 -6.87 -8.84 -1.80
CA LEU A 59 -5.80 -8.74 -0.83
C LEU A 59 -4.94 -10.00 -0.78
N GLU A 60 -5.55 -11.18 -0.75
CA GLU A 60 -4.81 -12.45 -0.69
C GLU A 60 -3.91 -12.61 -1.92
N LYS A 61 -4.43 -12.34 -3.11
CA LYS A 61 -3.65 -12.38 -4.35
C LYS A 61 -2.47 -11.40 -4.31
N TYR A 62 -2.70 -10.20 -3.79
CA TYR A 62 -1.65 -9.16 -3.71
C TYR A 62 -0.58 -9.57 -2.71
N LYS A 63 -0.99 -10.15 -1.58
CA LYS A 63 -0.12 -10.70 -0.55
C LYS A 63 0.71 -11.86 -1.08
N GLU A 64 0.09 -12.87 -1.70
CA GLU A 64 0.80 -14.02 -2.30
C GLU A 64 1.84 -13.57 -3.34
N THR A 65 1.46 -12.62 -4.19
CA THR A 65 2.36 -12.06 -5.20
C THR A 65 3.57 -11.40 -4.54
N LEU A 66 3.34 -10.60 -3.51
CA LEU A 66 4.42 -9.93 -2.77
C LEU A 66 5.30 -10.93 -2.01
N GLU A 67 4.71 -11.92 -1.36
CA GLU A 67 5.42 -12.96 -0.59
C GLU A 67 6.37 -13.77 -1.47
N SER A 68 6.01 -13.98 -2.75
CA SER A 68 6.88 -14.66 -3.71
C SER A 68 8.22 -13.91 -3.96
N GLU A 69 8.27 -12.61 -3.66
CA GLU A 69 9.40 -11.74 -3.95
C GLU A 69 10.15 -11.29 -2.69
N VAL A 70 9.45 -11.14 -1.56
CA VAL A 70 10.05 -10.61 -0.31
C VAL A 70 10.05 -11.60 0.86
N GLY A 71 9.50 -12.80 0.67
CA GLY A 71 9.30 -13.81 1.72
C GLY A 71 7.97 -13.64 2.46
N LEU A 72 7.70 -14.54 3.41
CA LEU A 72 6.43 -14.59 4.15
C LEU A 72 6.11 -13.28 4.88
N LEU A 73 4.84 -12.89 4.81
CA LEU A 73 4.32 -11.67 5.37
C LEU A 73 3.18 -11.97 6.35
N ARG A 74 3.22 -11.27 7.48
CA ARG A 74 2.11 -11.24 8.44
C ARG A 74 1.41 -9.90 8.40
N GLU A 75 0.10 -9.94 8.56
CA GLU A 75 -0.68 -8.74 8.79
C GLU A 75 -0.37 -8.18 10.18
N ILE A 76 -0.05 -6.89 10.23
CA ILE A 76 0.23 -6.16 11.47
C ILE A 76 -0.98 -5.32 11.85
N TYR A 77 -1.59 -4.66 10.86
CA TYR A 77 -2.68 -3.72 11.07
C TYR A 77 -3.52 -3.55 9.81
N TYR A 78 -4.83 -3.39 9.98
CA TYR A 78 -5.78 -3.01 8.94
C TYR A 78 -6.36 -1.62 9.23
N SER A 79 -6.37 -0.78 8.20
CA SER A 79 -6.94 0.57 8.21
C SER A 79 -8.21 0.60 7.37
N SER A 80 -9.34 0.84 8.04
CA SER A 80 -10.64 1.05 7.40
C SER A 80 -10.79 2.47 6.85
N PRO A 81 -11.71 2.71 5.88
CA PRO A 81 -11.96 4.05 5.36
C PRO A 81 -12.35 4.99 6.47
N SER A 82 -11.75 6.18 6.48
CA SER A 82 -12.22 7.25 7.33
C SER A 82 -13.52 7.84 6.78
N MET A 83 -14.23 8.58 7.64
CA MET A 83 -15.38 9.38 7.20
C MET A 83 -14.98 10.43 6.15
N ILE A 84 -13.74 10.93 6.20
CA ILE A 84 -13.21 11.89 5.23
C ILE A 84 -13.07 11.26 3.85
N ASP A 85 -12.55 10.03 3.75
CA ASP A 85 -12.43 9.31 2.48
C ASP A 85 -13.79 9.14 1.80
N ARG A 86 -14.83 8.86 2.58
CA ARG A 86 -16.22 8.77 2.07
C ARG A 86 -16.75 10.10 1.58
N ILE A 87 -16.46 11.20 2.28
CA ILE A 87 -16.87 12.56 1.85
C ILE A 87 -16.15 12.92 0.54
N LEU A 88 -14.84 12.64 0.45
CA LEU A 88 -14.05 12.88 -0.76
C LEU A 88 -14.56 12.06 -1.94
N TYR A 89 -14.94 10.80 -1.71
CA TYR A 89 -15.60 9.97 -2.72
C TYR A 89 -16.91 10.56 -3.22
N TYR A 90 -17.73 11.07 -2.30
CA TYR A 90 -19.01 11.69 -2.68
C TYR A 90 -18.81 12.95 -3.54
N LEU A 91 -17.80 13.77 -3.20
CA LEU A 91 -17.48 15.00 -3.92
C LEU A 91 -16.76 14.74 -5.26
N ASN A 92 -15.99 13.67 -5.34
CA ASN A 92 -15.31 13.22 -6.54
C ASN A 92 -15.41 11.69 -6.65
N PRO A 93 -16.35 11.15 -7.46
CA PRO A 93 -16.52 9.71 -7.65
C PRO A 93 -15.29 8.99 -8.23
N LYS A 94 -14.26 9.72 -8.69
CA LYS A 94 -12.96 9.16 -9.06
C LYS A 94 -12.04 8.90 -7.87
N HIS A 95 -12.34 9.48 -6.70
CA HIS A 95 -11.68 9.13 -5.45
C HIS A 95 -12.09 7.72 -5.03
N ASN A 96 -11.37 7.07 -4.11
CA ASN A 96 -11.70 5.71 -3.71
C ASN A 96 -12.60 5.71 -2.47
N ALA A 97 -13.80 5.12 -2.58
CA ALA A 97 -14.76 5.05 -1.48
C ALA A 97 -14.29 4.20 -0.29
N LYS A 98 -13.48 3.18 -0.56
CA LYS A 98 -13.01 2.22 0.44
C LYS A 98 -11.69 2.68 1.07
N ASN A 99 -10.75 3.19 0.28
CA ASN A 99 -9.40 3.61 0.73
C ASN A 99 -8.77 2.72 1.82
N GLU A 100 -9.10 1.43 1.80
CA GLU A 100 -8.67 0.46 2.80
C GLU A 100 -7.19 0.16 2.61
N ALA A 101 -6.48 -0.02 3.72
CA ALA A 101 -5.07 -0.37 3.69
C ALA A 101 -4.78 -1.51 4.65
N TRP A 102 -3.96 -2.45 4.19
CA TRP A 102 -3.38 -3.51 5.00
C TRP A 102 -1.89 -3.26 5.16
N VAL A 103 -1.43 -3.21 6.40
CA VAL A 103 -0.02 -3.05 6.75
C VAL A 103 0.51 -4.43 7.09
N LEU A 104 1.43 -4.91 6.26
CA LEU A 104 2.12 -6.18 6.40
C LEU A 104 3.56 -5.94 6.83
N GLY A 105 4.12 -6.87 7.60
CA GLY A 105 5.55 -6.94 7.86
C GLY A 105 6.07 -8.35 7.69
N ARG A 106 7.38 -8.50 7.57
CA ARG A 106 8.00 -9.81 7.39
C ARG A 106 7.81 -10.70 8.61
N GLU A 107 7.53 -11.97 8.34
CA GLU A 107 7.61 -13.03 9.34
C GLU A 107 9.09 -13.34 9.59
N GLN A 108 9.51 -13.36 10.87
CA GLN A 108 10.91 -13.62 11.26
C GLN A 108 11.19 -15.11 11.37
#